data_AF-A0A956SU26-F1
#
_entry.id   AF-A0A956SU26-F1
#
_cell.length_a   1.000
_cell.length_b   1.000
_cell.length_c   1.000
_cell.angle_alpha   90.00
_cell.angle_beta   90.00
_cell.angle_gamma   90.00
#
_symmetry.space_group_name_H-M   'P 1'
#
loop_
_entity.id
_entity.type
_entity.pdbx_description
1 polymer ?
#
loop_
_entity_poly.entity_id
_entity_poly.type
_entity_poly.pdbx_seq_one_letter_code
_entity_poly.pdbx_strand_id
1 'polypeptide(L)' 'TIGPGSGGRLGGPLPGIDTPTLHGVWHSAPYLHDGSAPTVRDVVTVRNPTDQHGMTSQLTEAEIDDLVAYLLSLDGRVD' A
#
# COMPACT_ATOMS: atom_id res chain seq x y z
N THR A 1 -1.97 0.39 -9.16
CA THR A 1 -1.89 1.83 -8.82
C THR A 1 -1.27 2.66 -9.93
N ILE A 2 -0.39 2.11 -10.78
CA ILE A 2 0.10 2.84 -11.97
C ILE A 2 -1.08 3.08 -12.94
N GLY A 3 -1.30 4.33 -13.31
CA GLY A 3 -2.39 4.75 -14.22
C GLY A 3 -1.94 5.84 -15.20
N PRO A 4 -2.86 6.43 -15.97
CA PRO A 4 -2.52 7.44 -17.00
C PRO A 4 -1.78 8.68 -16.48
N GLY A 5 -1.96 9.03 -15.20
CA GLY A 5 -1.21 10.10 -14.53
C GLY A 5 0.14 9.66 -13.93
N SER A 6 0.49 8.38 -14.01
CA SER A 6 1.74 7.83 -13.49
C SER A 6 2.80 7.83 -14.59
N GLY A 7 3.66 8.85 -14.58
CA GLY A 7 4.71 9.02 -15.59
C GLY A 7 4.42 10.13 -16.58
N GLY A 8 5.45 10.51 -17.32
CA GLY A 8 5.43 11.66 -18.24
C GLY A 8 6.83 12.17 -18.57
N ARG A 9 7.82 11.87 -17.70
CA ARG A 9 9.22 12.06 -18.05
C ARG A 9 9.60 11.05 -19.14
N LEU A 10 10.12 11.56 -20.26
CA LEU A 10 10.57 10.78 -21.43
C LEU A 10 9.46 10.13 -22.29
N GLY A 11 8.19 10.53 -22.13
CA GLY A 11 7.11 10.16 -23.06
C GLY A 11 6.62 8.71 -22.98
N GLY A 12 7.00 7.97 -21.93
CA GLY A 12 6.57 6.57 -21.71
C GLY A 12 5.95 6.36 -20.32
N PRO A 13 5.29 5.20 -20.10
CA PRO A 13 4.75 4.83 -18.80
C PRO A 13 5.89 4.58 -17.79
N LEU A 14 5.61 4.76 -16.51
CA LEU A 14 6.53 4.30 -15.46
C LEU A 14 6.54 2.77 -15.44
N PRO A 15 7.73 2.11 -15.49
CA PRO A 15 7.81 0.66 -15.41
C PRO A 15 7.51 0.12 -14.01
N GLY A 16 7.58 0.98 -13.00
CA GLY A 16 7.39 0.63 -11.60
C GLY A 16 7.56 1.85 -10.71
N ILE A 17 7.33 1.65 -9.42
CA ILE A 17 7.60 2.63 -8.35
C ILE A 17 8.36 1.88 -7.27
N ASP A 18 9.38 2.53 -6.70
CA ASP A 18 10.13 1.97 -5.60
C ASP A 18 9.20 1.67 -4.42
N THR A 19 9.39 0.52 -3.79
CA THR A 19 8.59 0.13 -2.63
C THR A 19 8.97 1.04 -1.46
N PRO A 20 8.03 1.84 -0.92
CA PRO A 20 8.32 2.68 0.24
C PRO A 20 8.48 1.84 1.51
N THR A 21 9.15 2.40 2.52
CA THR A 21 9.14 1.81 3.86
C THR A 21 7.73 1.78 4.45
N LEU A 22 7.45 0.79 5.29
CA LEU A 22 6.20 0.69 6.05
C LEU A 22 6.34 1.23 7.49
N HIS A 23 7.55 1.60 7.92
CA HIS A 23 7.74 2.29 9.20
C HIS A 23 7.10 3.68 9.16
N GLY A 24 6.27 4.00 10.15
CA GLY A 24 5.53 5.25 10.25
C GLY A 24 4.25 5.31 9.39
N VAL A 25 3.84 4.20 8.76
CA VAL A 25 2.70 4.19 7.81
C VAL A 25 1.38 4.67 8.45
N TRP A 26 1.24 4.59 9.76
CA TRP A 26 0.07 5.12 10.48
C TRP A 26 -0.16 6.64 10.28
N HIS A 27 0.86 7.42 9.89
CA HIS A 27 0.76 8.88 9.76
C HIS A 27 0.70 9.40 8.32
N SER A 28 0.61 8.53 7.31
CA SER A 28 0.83 8.90 5.90
C SER A 28 -0.40 8.79 5.01
N ALA A 29 -1.60 8.66 5.58
CA ALA A 29 -2.83 8.62 4.79
C ALA A 29 -3.02 9.93 3.98
N PRO A 30 -3.61 9.88 2.76
CA PRO A 30 -4.00 8.66 2.03
C PRO A 30 -2.79 7.91 1.44
N TYR A 31 -2.98 6.61 1.23
CA TYR A 31 -1.95 5.66 0.81
C TYR A 31 -1.88 5.46 -0.71
N LEU A 32 -0.79 4.80 -1.13
CA LEU A 32 -0.35 4.63 -2.52
C LEU A 32 0.14 5.94 -3.14
N HIS A 33 0.94 5.85 -4.21
CA HIS A 33 1.57 7.03 -4.81
C HIS A 33 0.59 8.00 -5.45
N ASP A 34 -0.62 7.53 -5.77
CA ASP A 34 -1.71 8.31 -6.34
C ASP A 34 -2.75 8.71 -5.29
N GLY A 35 -2.55 8.36 -4.02
CA GLY A 35 -3.49 8.62 -2.92
C GLY A 35 -4.81 7.86 -3.03
N SER A 36 -4.89 6.79 -3.84
CA SER A 36 -6.17 6.10 -4.12
C SER A 36 -6.69 5.19 -3.00
N ALA A 37 -5.94 5.00 -1.90
CA ALA A 37 -6.38 4.24 -0.74
C ALA A 37 -6.52 5.15 0.50
N PRO A 38 -7.74 5.37 1.01
CA PRO A 38 -7.94 6.16 2.23
C PRO A 38 -7.36 5.52 3.50
N THR A 39 -7.33 4.19 3.57
CA THR A 39 -6.85 3.43 4.74
C THR A 39 -5.85 2.34 4.36
N VAL A 40 -5.05 1.85 5.33
CA VAL A 40 -4.19 0.67 5.12
C VAL A 40 -5.03 -0.56 4.77
N ARG A 41 -6.22 -0.69 5.35
CA ARG A 41 -7.16 -1.76 5.02
C ARG A 41 -7.54 -1.73 3.54
N ASP A 42 -7.80 -0.54 2.98
CA ASP A 42 -8.08 -0.39 1.55
C ASP A 42 -6.90 -0.79 0.68
N VAL A 43 -5.65 -0.55 1.12
CA VAL A 43 -4.45 -0.99 0.39
C VAL A 43 -4.43 -2.51 0.23
N VAL A 44 -4.66 -3.25 1.32
CA VAL A 44 -4.57 -4.73 1.33
C VAL A 44 -5.85 -5.44 0.91
N THR A 45 -6.94 -4.71 0.64
CA THR A 45 -8.22 -5.28 0.17
C THR A 45 -8.64 -4.67 -1.17
N VAL A 46 -9.28 -3.50 -1.14
CA VAL A 46 -9.89 -2.84 -2.31
C VAL A 46 -8.88 -2.49 -3.40
N ARG A 47 -7.65 -2.11 -3.02
CA ARG A 47 -6.58 -1.69 -3.94
C ARG A 47 -5.56 -2.79 -4.20
N ASN A 48 -5.87 -4.05 -3.83
CA ASN A 48 -5.06 -5.23 -4.10
C ASN A 48 -5.77 -6.32 -4.93
N PRO A 49 -6.51 -6.01 -6.02
CA PRO A 49 -7.35 -7.00 -6.72
C PRO A 49 -6.58 -8.14 -7.41
N THR A 50 -5.25 -8.00 -7.55
CA THR A 50 -4.38 -9.00 -8.17
C THR A 50 -3.20 -9.37 -7.27
N ASP A 51 -3.34 -9.20 -5.94
CA ASP A 51 -2.33 -9.60 -4.94
C ASP A 51 -0.91 -9.03 -5.17
N GLN A 52 -0.82 -7.82 -5.73
CA GLN A 52 0.47 -7.11 -5.91
C GLN A 52 1.03 -6.51 -4.61
N HIS A 53 0.18 -6.30 -3.60
CA HIS A 53 0.55 -5.86 -2.25
C HIS A 53 0.58 -7.03 -1.25
N GLY A 54 1.02 -8.20 -1.72
CA GLY A 54 0.95 -9.49 -1.00
C GLY A 54 -0.29 -10.29 -1.38
N MET A 55 -0.26 -11.60 -1.11
CA MET A 55 -1.39 -12.51 -1.37
C MET A 55 -2.40 -12.46 -0.24
N THR A 56 -3.14 -11.34 -0.18
CA THR A 56 -4.10 -11.05 0.90
C THR A 56 -5.51 -11.50 0.57
N SER A 57 -5.79 -11.85 -0.70
CA SER A 57 -7.08 -12.39 -1.14
C SER A 57 -7.50 -13.70 -0.45
N GLN A 58 -6.54 -14.46 0.10
CA GLN A 58 -6.79 -15.70 0.84
C GLN A 58 -7.03 -15.49 2.35
N LEU A 59 -6.75 -14.30 2.87
CA LEU A 59 -6.84 -14.01 4.29
C LEU A 59 -8.30 -13.85 4.70
N THR A 60 -8.62 -14.33 5.89
CA THR A 60 -9.88 -14.03 6.56
C THR A 60 -9.93 -12.57 7.00
N GLU A 61 -11.13 -12.04 7.26
CA GLU A 61 -11.28 -10.67 7.76
C GLU A 61 -10.49 -10.43 9.06
N ALA A 62 -10.41 -11.44 9.95
CA ALA A 62 -9.64 -11.34 11.18
C ALA A 62 -8.12 -11.25 10.91
N GLU A 63 -7.60 -12.04 9.97
CA GLU A 63 -6.19 -11.96 9.58
C GLU A 63 -5.87 -10.65 8.86
N ILE A 64 -6.82 -10.08 8.11
CA ILE A 64 -6.70 -8.73 7.54
C ILE A 64 -6.62 -7.68 8.66
N ASP A 65 -7.49 -7.77 9.67
CA ASP A 65 -7.49 -6.83 10.78
C ASP A 65 -6.18 -6.93 11.60
N ASP A 66 -5.67 -8.15 11.83
CA ASP A 66 -4.37 -8.40 12.47
C ASP A 66 -3.21 -7.82 11.64
N LEU A 67 -3.22 -8.02 10.32
CA LEU A 67 -2.23 -7.45 9.41
C LEU A 67 -2.26 -5.92 9.45
N VAL A 68 -3.44 -5.31 9.40
CA VAL A 68 -3.60 -3.85 9.48
C VAL A 68 -3.08 -3.33 10.82
N ALA A 69 -3.42 -3.99 11.93
CA ALA A 69 -2.93 -3.62 13.26
C ALA A 69 -1.40 -3.71 13.35
N TYR A 70 -0.81 -4.79 12.82
CA TYR A 70 0.64 -4.95 12.75
C TYR A 70 1.29 -3.81 11.96
N LEU A 71 0.82 -3.53 10.75
CA LEU A 71 1.34 -2.45 9.91
C LEU A 71 1.27 -1.08 10.60
N LEU A 72 0.15 -0.78 11.28
CA LEU A 72 -0.02 0.49 12.00
C LEU A 72 0.85 0.60 13.25
N SER A 73 1.33 -0.52 13.80
CA SER A 73 2.25 -0.53 14.94
C SER A 73 3.71 -0.26 14.57
N LEU A 74 4.07 -0.36 13.28
CA LEU A 74 5.44 -0.12 12.81
C LEU A 74 5.79 1.36 12.91
N ASP A 75 6.46 1.77 13.98
CA ASP A 75 6.86 3.16 14.24
C ASP A 75 8.30 3.49 13.82
N GLY A 76 9.07 2.47 13.42
CA GLY A 76 10.46 2.60 13.01
C GLY A 76 11.44 2.90 14.14
N ARG A 77 11.04 2.67 15.40
CA ARG A 77 11.97 2.67 16.52
C ARG A 77 12.91 1.46 16.39
N VAL A 78 14.19 1.71 16.68
CA VAL A 78 15.24 0.69 16.78
C VAL A 78 15.63 0.72 18.25
N ASP A 79 14.83 0.07 19.09
CA ASP A 79 15.18 -0.17 20.48
C ASP A 79 16.06 -1.42 20.63
#